data_AF-A0A3D3ZUJ0-F1
#
_entry.id   AF-A0A3D3ZUJ0-F1
#
_cell.length_a   1.000
_cell.length_b   1.000
_cell.length_c   1.000
_cell.angle_alpha   90.00
_cell.angle_beta   90.00
_cell.angle_gamma   90.00
#
_symmetry.space_group_name_H-M   'P 1'
#
loop_
_entity.id
_entity.type
_entity.pdbx_description
1 polymer ?
#
loop_
_entity_poly.entity_id
_entity_poly.type
_entity_poly.pdbx_seq_one_letter_code
_entity_poly.pdbx_strand_id
1 'polypeptide(L)'
;MATIYDLIEVTDISEYTTYSTANGNLLGIVDDMSGTSLNDGEFDEGDNVVIGGVTYNIDIVEKPGSSGNFTMGDNTQVDFNTGNESNLDVTFLTVTNTSDGSDVRYFIIPNDSYGDMNIQSIETGDIFNV
;
A
#
# COMPACT_ATOMS: atom_id res chain seq x y z
N MET A 1 6.81 18.47 2.98
CA MET A 1 6.63 17.13 3.54
C MET A 1 5.30 16.68 3.01
N ALA A 2 5.33 15.71 2.12
CA ALA A 2 4.11 15.13 1.58
C ALA A 2 3.48 14.22 2.64
N THR A 3 2.16 14.06 2.55
CA THR A 3 1.38 13.18 3.42
C THR A 3 0.54 12.29 2.52
N ILE A 4 0.55 11.00 2.81
CA ILE A 4 -0.26 9.97 2.18
C ILE A 4 -1.35 9.58 3.18
N TYR A 5 -2.60 9.61 2.74
CA TYR A 5 -3.77 9.41 3.60
C TYR A 5 -4.34 8.00 3.48
N ASP A 6 -4.23 7.33 2.34
CA ASP A 6 -4.92 6.06 2.10
C ASP A 6 -3.99 4.84 2.18
N LEU A 7 -3.40 4.54 3.34
CA LEU A 7 -2.57 3.32 3.48
C LEU A 7 -3.41 2.15 3.97
N ILE A 8 -3.54 1.14 3.13
CA ILE A 8 -4.28 -0.06 3.48
C ILE A 8 -3.31 -1.06 4.08
N GLU A 9 -3.40 -1.29 5.38
CA GLU A 9 -2.51 -2.21 6.10
C GLU A 9 -2.98 -3.66 5.98
N VAL A 10 -2.06 -4.53 5.61
CA VAL A 10 -2.28 -5.98 5.43
C VAL A 10 -1.21 -6.79 6.16
N THR A 11 -1.40 -8.11 6.26
CA THR A 11 -0.46 -8.99 6.99
C THR A 11 0.84 -9.29 6.26
N ASP A 12 0.83 -9.18 4.94
CA ASP A 12 1.91 -9.51 4.01
C ASP A 12 1.52 -9.03 2.59
N ILE A 13 2.50 -8.85 1.71
CA ILE A 13 2.27 -8.66 0.26
C ILE A 13 2.44 -10.00 -0.45
N SER A 14 1.39 -10.45 -1.11
CA SER A 14 1.31 -11.75 -1.77
C SER A 14 0.51 -11.66 -3.06
N GLU A 15 0.98 -12.33 -4.11
CA GLU A 15 0.27 -12.49 -5.38
C GLU A 15 -0.98 -13.37 -5.21
N TYR A 16 -1.96 -13.22 -6.11
CA TYR A 16 -3.15 -14.07 -6.18
C TYR A 16 -3.88 -14.25 -4.83
N THR A 17 -3.91 -13.19 -4.03
CA THR A 17 -4.39 -13.21 -2.65
C THR A 17 -5.59 -12.31 -2.49
N THR A 18 -6.57 -12.79 -1.72
CA THR A 18 -7.72 -11.97 -1.30
C THR A 18 -7.50 -11.44 0.11
N TYR A 19 -7.31 -10.13 0.23
CA TYR A 19 -7.28 -9.42 1.49
C TYR A 19 -8.69 -9.01 1.92
N SER A 20 -9.11 -9.41 3.13
CA SER A 20 -10.38 -8.96 3.71
C SER A 20 -10.39 -9.14 5.22
N THR A 21 -11.26 -8.41 5.92
CA THR A 21 -11.44 -8.60 7.36
C THR A 21 -11.92 -10.02 7.69
N ALA A 22 -12.71 -10.62 6.79
CA ALA A 22 -13.19 -12.00 6.95
C ALA A 22 -12.06 -13.04 6.87
N ASN A 23 -11.05 -12.79 6.02
CA ASN A 23 -9.85 -13.62 5.91
C ASN A 23 -8.82 -13.32 7.02
N GLY A 24 -8.96 -12.20 7.72
CA GLY A 24 -8.07 -11.79 8.82
C GLY A 24 -6.72 -11.24 8.37
N ASN A 25 -6.57 -10.92 7.08
CA ASN A 25 -5.34 -10.41 6.46
C ASN A 25 -5.44 -8.95 5.99
N LEU A 26 -6.62 -8.32 6.11
CA LEU A 26 -6.81 -6.87 6.00
C LEU A 26 -6.93 -6.29 7.41
N LEU A 27 -5.95 -5.46 7.82
CA LEU A 27 -5.83 -4.93 9.18
C LEU A 27 -6.56 -3.59 9.35
N GLY A 28 -6.62 -2.78 8.30
CA GLY A 28 -7.40 -1.54 8.30
C GLY A 28 -6.77 -0.46 7.42
N ILE A 29 -7.27 0.77 7.58
CA ILE A 29 -6.69 1.97 6.96
C ILE A 29 -5.84 2.67 8.01
N VAL A 30 -4.64 3.09 7.60
CA VAL A 30 -3.69 3.85 8.38
C VAL A 30 -3.49 5.18 7.66
N ASP A 31 -3.83 6.26 8.34
CA ASP A 31 -3.68 7.60 7.78
C ASP A 31 -2.33 8.22 8.20
N ASP A 32 -2.01 9.35 7.57
CA ASP A 32 -0.91 10.24 7.95
C ASP A 32 0.50 9.64 7.84
N MET A 33 0.77 8.80 6.83
CA MET A 33 2.17 8.53 6.46
C MET A 33 2.77 9.82 5.91
N SER A 34 3.95 10.21 6.41
CA SER A 34 4.61 11.41 5.93
C SER A 34 6.12 11.27 5.83
N GLY A 35 6.73 12.03 4.93
CA GLY A 35 8.17 11.96 4.68
C GLY A 35 8.67 13.13 3.85
N THR A 36 9.94 13.49 4.03
CA THR A 36 10.58 14.49 3.15
C THR A 36 11.03 13.91 1.83
N SER A 37 11.26 12.59 1.76
CA SER A 37 11.62 11.91 0.53
C SER A 37 10.45 11.91 -0.46
N LEU A 38 9.24 11.65 0.03
CA LEU A 38 7.97 11.68 -0.72
C LEU A 38 7.62 13.02 -1.41
N ASN A 39 8.44 14.08 -1.30
CA ASN A 39 8.12 15.39 -1.90
C ASN A 39 8.33 15.43 -3.43
N ASP A 40 9.05 14.47 -4.00
CA ASP A 40 9.20 14.31 -5.46
C ASP A 40 8.03 13.53 -6.09
N GLY A 41 7.18 12.92 -5.27
CA GLY A 41 5.98 12.22 -5.69
C GLY A 41 6.20 10.73 -5.96
N GLU A 42 7.36 10.18 -5.59
CA GLU A 42 7.70 8.77 -5.76
C GLU A 42 7.94 8.09 -4.39
N PHE A 43 7.90 6.76 -4.40
CA PHE A 43 8.34 5.93 -3.27
C PHE A 43 9.60 5.20 -3.71
N ASP A 44 10.69 5.36 -2.95
CA ASP A 44 11.97 4.70 -3.23
C ASP A 44 12.40 3.76 -2.10
N GLU A 45 13.05 2.65 -2.45
CA GLU A 45 13.72 1.81 -1.46
C GLU A 45 14.82 2.61 -0.72
N GLY A 46 14.84 2.52 0.61
CA GLY A 46 15.74 3.25 1.49
C GLY A 46 15.20 4.59 1.99
N ASP A 47 14.01 5.00 1.53
CA ASP A 47 13.33 6.17 2.05
C ASP A 47 12.88 6.01 3.49
N ASN A 48 12.89 7.11 4.23
CA ASN A 48 12.35 7.15 5.59
C ASN A 48 10.98 7.85 5.59
N VAL A 49 10.01 7.14 6.16
CA VAL A 49 8.64 7.60 6.35
C VAL A 49 8.25 7.53 7.81
N VAL A 50 7.33 8.39 8.22
CA VAL A 50 6.79 8.46 9.58
C VAL A 50 5.34 8.01 9.54
N ILE A 51 5.00 7.00 10.32
CA ILE A 51 3.64 6.45 10.44
C ILE A 51 3.29 6.39 11.93
N GLY A 52 2.22 7.07 12.34
CA GLY A 52 1.83 7.11 13.76
C GLY A 52 2.91 7.66 14.71
N GLY A 53 3.83 8.49 14.20
CA GLY A 53 4.96 9.05 14.96
C GLY A 53 6.19 8.14 15.04
N VAL A 54 6.18 6.98 14.40
CA VAL A 54 7.32 6.03 14.34
C VAL A 54 7.97 6.10 12.96
N THR A 55 9.31 6.09 12.92
CA THR A 55 10.08 6.12 11.66
C THR A 55 10.32 4.71 11.14
N TYR A 56 9.86 4.47 9.91
CA TYR A 56 10.09 3.26 9.14
C TYR A 56 10.96 3.55 7.92
N ASN A 57 11.77 2.57 7.54
CA ASN A 57 12.49 2.53 6.27
C ASN A 57 11.63 1.78 5.24
N ILE A 58 11.54 2.28 4.01
CA ILE A 58 10.96 1.54 2.89
C ILE A 58 11.98 0.50 2.44
N ASP A 59 11.63 -0.78 2.57
CA ASP A 59 12.54 -1.87 2.22
C ASP A 59 12.28 -2.41 0.82
N ILE A 60 11.01 -2.43 0.41
CA ILE A 60 10.57 -2.97 -0.88
C ILE A 60 9.48 -2.05 -1.43
N VAL A 61 9.60 -1.73 -2.71
CA VAL A 61 8.57 -1.08 -3.52
C VAL A 61 8.17 -2.01 -4.66
N GLU A 62 6.89 -2.30 -4.74
CA GLU A 62 6.32 -3.27 -5.67
C GLU A 62 5.11 -2.65 -6.42
N LYS A 63 4.83 -3.20 -7.61
CA LYS A 63 3.74 -2.77 -8.50
C LYS A 63 2.94 -3.97 -9.04
N PRO A 64 1.71 -3.75 -9.53
CA PRO A 64 0.94 -4.80 -10.18
C PRO A 64 1.62 -5.32 -11.45
N GLY A 65 1.80 -6.65 -11.52
CA GLY A 65 2.23 -7.39 -12.70
C GLY A 65 1.06 -7.89 -13.57
N SER A 66 -0.13 -7.99 -12.99
CA SER A 66 -1.41 -8.14 -13.68
C SER A 66 -2.54 -7.45 -12.91
N SER A 67 -3.73 -7.39 -13.51
CA SER A 67 -4.87 -6.70 -12.92
C SER A 67 -5.34 -7.37 -11.63
N GLY A 68 -5.78 -6.55 -10.68
CA GLY A 68 -6.53 -6.95 -9.48
C GLY A 68 -7.73 -6.03 -9.28
N ASN A 69 -8.44 -6.19 -8.16
CA ASN A 69 -9.61 -5.35 -7.87
C ASN A 69 -9.76 -5.01 -6.39
N PHE A 70 -10.31 -3.82 -6.15
CA PHE A 70 -10.93 -3.44 -4.89
C PHE A 70 -12.43 -3.75 -4.99
N THR A 71 -12.97 -4.46 -4.02
CA THR A 71 -14.42 -4.52 -3.78
C THR A 71 -14.74 -3.58 -2.62
N MET A 72 -15.61 -2.61 -2.88
CA MET A 72 -16.04 -1.60 -1.91
C MET A 72 -17.23 -2.12 -1.09
N GLY A 73 -17.53 -1.50 0.04
CA GLY A 73 -18.61 -1.91 0.95
C GLY A 73 -20.03 -1.76 0.37
N ASP A 74 -20.18 -1.07 -0.76
CA ASP A 74 -21.43 -1.07 -1.57
C ASP A 74 -21.45 -2.15 -2.66
N ASN A 75 -20.45 -3.04 -2.67
CA ASN A 75 -20.16 -4.08 -3.67
C ASN A 75 -19.80 -3.55 -5.06
N THR A 76 -19.48 -2.26 -5.20
CA THR A 76 -18.82 -1.78 -6.44
C THR A 76 -17.41 -2.35 -6.50
N GLN A 77 -16.99 -2.69 -7.72
CA GLN A 77 -15.64 -3.15 -7.99
C GLN A 77 -14.89 -2.09 -8.76
N VAL A 78 -13.65 -1.84 -8.33
CA VAL A 78 -12.72 -0.96 -9.04
C VAL A 78 -11.44 -1.74 -9.31
N ASP A 79 -11.16 -1.93 -10.59
CA ASP A 79 -9.96 -2.63 -11.02
C ASP A 79 -8.74 -1.72 -10.87
N PHE A 80 -7.62 -2.31 -10.50
CA PHE A 80 -6.30 -1.73 -10.67
C PHE A 80 -5.52 -2.59 -11.66
N ASN A 81 -4.73 -1.95 -12.52
CA ASN A 81 -4.05 -2.59 -13.62
C ASN A 81 -2.54 -2.41 -13.53
N THR A 82 -1.84 -3.09 -14.44
CA THR A 82 -0.42 -2.82 -14.66
C THR A 82 -0.23 -1.40 -15.15
N GLY A 83 0.82 -0.75 -14.67
CA GLY A 83 1.12 0.63 -15.00
C GLY A 83 2.60 0.87 -15.18
N ASN A 84 2.93 2.05 -15.70
CA ASN A 84 4.29 2.58 -15.58
C ASN A 84 4.47 3.17 -14.18
N GLU A 85 5.68 3.16 -13.64
CA GLU A 85 5.96 3.68 -12.29
C GLU A 85 5.48 5.12 -12.09
N SER A 86 5.51 5.93 -13.14
CA SER A 86 5.03 7.31 -13.08
C SER A 86 3.51 7.48 -12.97
N ASN A 87 2.73 6.40 -13.08
CA ASN A 87 1.26 6.42 -12.95
C ASN A 87 0.73 5.01 -12.63
N LEU A 88 1.13 4.48 -11.48
CA LEU A 88 0.57 3.23 -10.98
C LEU A 88 -0.84 3.49 -10.43
N ASP A 89 -1.75 2.52 -10.61
CA ASP A 89 -3.06 2.52 -9.97
C ASP A 89 -2.92 2.22 -8.46
N VAL A 90 -1.92 1.42 -8.11
CA VAL A 90 -1.60 1.01 -6.75
C VAL A 90 -0.10 0.70 -6.61
N THR A 91 0.46 1.01 -5.45
CA THR A 91 1.82 0.66 -5.04
C THR A 91 1.76 -0.24 -3.81
N PHE A 92 2.62 -1.25 -3.76
CA PHE A 92 2.78 -2.12 -2.58
C PHE A 92 4.08 -1.76 -1.87
N LEU A 93 4.03 -1.58 -0.55
CA LEU A 93 5.19 -1.26 0.27
C LEU A 93 5.39 -2.30 1.35
N THR A 94 6.65 -2.69 1.55
CA THR A 94 7.12 -3.30 2.79
C THR A 94 8.01 -2.30 3.51
N VAL A 95 7.73 -2.05 4.79
CA VAL A 95 8.49 -1.09 5.59
C VAL A 95 8.92 -1.70 6.93
N THR A 96 10.12 -1.36 7.39
CA THR A 96 10.70 -1.86 8.64
C THR A 96 11.00 -0.70 9.59
N ASN A 97 10.63 -0.86 10.86
CA ASN A 97 10.90 0.14 11.88
C ASN A 97 12.40 0.32 12.07
N THR A 98 12.86 1.56 11.94
CA THR A 98 14.29 1.91 12.04
C THR A 98 14.89 1.67 13.44
N SER A 99 14.05 1.61 14.48
CA SER A 99 14.46 1.37 15.86
C SER A 99 14.27 -0.09 16.31
N ASP A 100 13.47 -0.88 15.60
CA ASP A 100 13.22 -2.30 15.85
C ASP A 100 13.06 -3.05 14.52
N GLY A 101 14.16 -3.66 14.04
CA GLY A 101 14.15 -4.39 12.77
C GLY A 101 13.26 -5.64 12.72
N SER A 102 12.53 -5.97 13.79
CA SER A 102 11.51 -7.03 13.80
C SER A 102 10.08 -6.53 13.56
N ASP A 103 9.86 -5.22 13.65
CA ASP A 103 8.58 -4.58 13.34
C ASP A 103 8.54 -4.23 11.85
N VAL A 104 7.91 -5.13 11.08
CA VAL A 104 7.71 -5.02 9.63
C VAL A 104 6.22 -4.85 9.35
N ARG A 105 5.87 -3.90 8.48
CA ARG A 105 4.50 -3.57 8.11
C ARG A 105 4.36 -3.56 6.59
N TYR A 106 3.15 -3.87 6.13
CA TYR A 106 2.84 -4.05 4.71
C TYR A 106 1.66 -3.17 4.34
N PHE A 107 1.81 -2.41 3.26
CA PHE A 107 0.81 -1.46 2.82
C PHE A 107 0.48 -1.61 1.35
N ILE A 108 -0.80 -1.49 1.04
CA ILE A 108 -1.32 -1.29 -0.31
C ILE A 108 -1.74 0.18 -0.38
N ILE A 109 -1.16 0.94 -1.31
CA ILE A 109 -1.39 2.38 -1.46
C ILE A 109 -2.01 2.63 -2.82
N PRO A 110 -3.32 2.88 -2.90
CA PRO A 110 -3.96 3.25 -4.14
C PRO A 110 -3.54 4.68 -4.52
N ASN A 111 -3.43 4.95 -5.82
CA ASN A 111 -3.17 6.32 -6.29
C ASN A 111 -4.37 7.22 -5.93
N ASP A 112 -4.14 8.43 -5.43
CA ASP A 112 -5.01 9.32 -4.60
C ASP A 112 -6.46 9.60 -5.07
N SER A 113 -6.90 8.97 -6.14
CA SER A 113 -8.20 9.09 -6.77
C SER A 113 -9.34 8.41 -6.00
N TYR A 114 -9.05 7.64 -4.95
CA TYR A 114 -10.06 6.76 -4.34
C TYR A 114 -10.74 7.31 -3.08
N GLY A 115 -10.21 8.35 -2.41
CA GLY A 115 -10.75 8.91 -1.16
C GLY A 115 -10.94 7.86 -0.05
N ASP A 116 -11.54 8.23 1.09
CA ASP A 116 -11.82 7.31 2.22
C ASP A 116 -12.46 5.99 1.73
N MET A 117 -11.62 4.99 1.46
CA MET A 117 -12.07 3.78 0.80
C MET A 117 -12.75 2.89 1.83
N ASN A 118 -14.06 2.72 1.69
CA ASN A 118 -14.80 1.69 2.41
C ASN A 118 -14.50 0.32 1.79
N ILE A 119 -13.28 -0.19 1.95
CA ILE A 119 -12.82 -1.44 1.34
C ILE A 119 -13.46 -2.63 2.05
N GLN A 120 -14.06 -3.53 1.27
CA GLN A 120 -14.53 -4.83 1.74
C GLN A 120 -13.48 -5.91 1.48
N SER A 121 -12.91 -5.94 0.28
CA SER A 121 -11.82 -6.85 -0.06
C SER A 121 -10.94 -6.32 -1.19
N ILE A 122 -9.73 -6.88 -1.28
CA ILE A 122 -8.77 -6.60 -2.33
C ILE A 122 -8.32 -7.95 -2.89
N GLU A 123 -8.34 -8.10 -4.20
CA GLU A 123 -7.79 -9.28 -4.87
C GLU A 123 -6.59 -8.86 -5.70
N THR A 124 -5.43 -9.46 -5.42
CA THR A 124 -4.18 -9.20 -6.16
C THR A 124 -4.02 -10.14 -7.35
N GLY A 125 -3.38 -9.64 -8.39
CA GLY A 125 -2.82 -10.44 -9.48
C GLY A 125 -1.35 -10.79 -9.21
N ASP A 126 -0.55 -10.80 -10.27
CA ASP A 126 0.92 -10.84 -10.19
C ASP A 126 1.44 -9.53 -9.56
N ILE A 127 2.61 -9.59 -8.92
CA ILE A 127 3.27 -8.46 -8.27
C ILE A 127 4.75 -8.49 -8.65
N PHE A 128 5.30 -7.33 -9.04
CA PHE A 128 6.72 -7.21 -9.39
C PHE A 128 7.37 -6.09 -8.61
N ASN A 129 8.65 -6.28 -8.27
CA ASN A 129 9.48 -5.19 -7.80
C ASN A 129 9.58 -4.10 -8.88
N VAL A 130 9.63 -2.87 -8.40
CA VAL A 130 9.93 -1.68 -9.20
C VAL A 130 11.42 -1.68 -9.61
#